data_AF-A0A957VPP1-F1
#
_entry.id   AF-A0A957VPP1-F1
#
_cell.length_a   1.000
_cell.length_b   1.000
_cell.length_c   1.000
_cell.angle_alpha   90.00
_cell.angle_beta   90.00
_cell.angle_gamma   90.00
#
_symmetry.space_group_name_H-M   'P 1'
#
loop_
_entity.id
_entity.type
_entity.pdbx_description
1 polymer ?
#
loop_
_entity_poly.entity_id
_entity_poly.type
_entity_poly.pdbx_seq_one_letter_code
_entity_poly.pdbx_strand_id
1 'polypeptide(L)'
;MGIYDGIEAPVFEVPFGTAEMAKMVDNSFHALKVAFANEIGRIALSKNIDPQSVADLFLADTKLNISPYYLRPGGPFGGSCLPKDLGAMLAIARDANLSVPVLNGARESNAMHLSWILQAIKRRAPAPGPVLLLGLSFKAGTDDLRNSPLLDLAELLLEGGYDLTVHDPDLDPSRLIGVNFAL
;
A
#
# COMPACT_ATOMS: atom_id res chain seq x y z
N MET A 1 27.45 35.65 7.97
CA MET A 1 27.46 34.31 8.55
C MET A 1 26.02 33.97 8.89
N GLY A 2 25.42 33.00 8.21
CA GLY A 2 24.08 32.47 8.51
C GLY A 2 24.10 31.54 9.74
N ILE A 3 22.93 31.27 10.30
CA ILE A 3 22.77 30.40 11.49
C ILE A 3 23.24 28.96 11.21
N TYR A 4 23.18 28.52 9.95
CA TYR A 4 23.55 27.16 9.53
C TYR A 4 24.93 27.07 8.86
N ASP A 5 25.71 28.16 8.84
CA ASP A 5 27.04 28.16 8.23
C ASP A 5 27.96 27.15 8.94
N GLY A 6 28.63 26.30 8.16
CA GLY A 6 29.54 25.25 8.67
C GLY A 6 28.89 23.88 8.89
N ILE A 7 27.58 23.74 8.64
CA ILE A 7 26.91 22.43 8.62
C ILE A 7 26.90 21.89 7.18
N GLU A 8 27.54 20.74 6.95
CA GLU A 8 27.55 20.07 5.65
C GLU A 8 26.30 19.19 5.48
N ALA A 9 25.17 19.82 5.16
CA ALA A 9 23.92 19.15 4.87
C ALA A 9 23.05 19.98 3.91
N PRO A 10 22.13 19.36 3.14
CA PRO A 10 21.16 20.10 2.33
C PRO A 10 20.26 20.98 3.21
N VAL A 11 20.00 22.20 2.75
CA VAL A 11 19.03 23.13 3.37
C VAL A 11 17.82 23.25 2.43
N PHE A 12 16.64 23.03 2.99
CA PHE A 12 15.37 23.13 2.26
C PHE A 12 14.53 24.26 2.84
N GLU A 13 14.23 25.27 2.02
CA GLU A 13 13.26 26.31 2.36
C GLU A 13 11.88 25.90 1.85
N VAL A 14 10.94 25.71 2.77
CA VAL A 14 9.57 25.24 2.48
C VAL A 14 8.55 26.02 3.30
N PRO A 15 7.25 25.99 2.94
CA PRO A 15 6.20 26.58 3.76
C PRO A 15 6.17 25.97 5.17
N PHE A 16 5.74 26.76 6.16
CA PHE A 16 5.71 26.36 7.57
C PHE A 16 5.05 25.00 7.82
N GLY A 17 3.85 24.79 7.27
CA GLY A 17 3.13 23.52 7.43
C GLY A 17 3.86 22.32 6.82
N THR A 18 4.66 22.53 5.77
CA THR A 18 5.50 21.47 5.18
C THR A 18 6.65 21.11 6.11
N ALA A 19 7.32 22.11 6.70
CA ALA A 19 8.42 21.87 7.64
C ALA A 19 7.95 21.12 8.91
N GLU A 20 6.81 21.53 9.48
CA GLU A 20 6.22 20.85 10.64
C GLU A 20 5.83 19.40 10.32
N MET A 21 5.12 19.20 9.21
CA MET A 21 4.68 17.88 8.80
C MET A 21 5.86 16.96 8.48
N ALA A 22 6.93 17.46 7.86
CA ALA A 22 8.13 16.67 7.62
C ALA A 22 8.67 16.06 8.91
N LYS A 23 8.80 16.86 9.98
CA LYS A 23 9.28 16.35 11.27
C LYS A 23 8.36 15.29 11.87
N MET A 24 7.04 15.48 11.77
CA MET A 24 6.06 14.51 12.26
C MET A 24 6.11 13.20 11.47
N VAL A 25 6.24 13.30 10.14
CA VAL A 25 6.36 12.14 9.25
C VAL A 25 7.63 11.37 9.55
N ASP A 26 8.78 12.02 9.72
CA ASP A 26 10.05 11.36 10.03
C ASP A 26 9.94 10.49 11.27
N ASN A 27 9.47 11.06 12.38
CA ASN A 27 9.34 10.33 13.64
C ASN A 27 8.28 9.23 13.56
N SER A 28 7.18 9.45 12.83
CA SER A 28 6.14 8.44 12.63
C SER A 28 6.66 7.26 11.81
N PHE A 29 7.45 7.52 10.77
CA PHE A 29 8.07 6.47 9.97
C PHE A 29 9.14 5.71 10.77
N HIS A 30 9.94 6.38 11.60
CA HIS A 30 10.86 5.71 12.51
C HIS A 30 10.13 4.76 13.48
N ALA A 31 9.02 5.21 14.07
CA ALA A 31 8.19 4.37 14.94
C ALA A 31 7.62 3.16 14.17
N LEU A 32 7.12 3.37 12.95
CA LEU A 32 6.62 2.30 12.08
C LEU A 32 7.71 1.26 11.78
N LYS A 33 8.93 1.70 11.43
CA LYS A 33 10.06 0.80 11.16
C LYS A 33 10.40 -0.09 12.36
N VAL A 34 10.47 0.51 13.55
CA VAL A 34 10.75 -0.24 14.79
C VAL A 34 9.63 -1.24 15.09
N ALA A 35 8.36 -0.81 14.98
CA ALA A 35 7.22 -1.67 15.24
C ALA A 35 7.13 -2.83 14.24
N PHE A 36 7.33 -2.56 12.95
CA PHE A 36 7.43 -3.58 11.90
C PHE A 36 8.53 -4.59 12.19
N ALA A 37 9.76 -4.13 12.46
CA ALA A 37 10.89 -5.02 12.76
C ALA A 37 10.62 -5.90 13.99
N ASN A 38 9.99 -5.34 15.04
CA ASN A 38 9.62 -6.09 16.23
C ASN A 38 8.55 -7.16 15.95
N GLU A 39 7.57 -6.87 15.10
CA GLU A 39 6.57 -7.86 14.67
C GLU A 39 7.21 -9.01 13.88
N ILE A 40 8.05 -8.68 12.89
CA ILE A 40 8.80 -9.68 12.13
C ILE A 40 9.70 -10.52 13.04
N GLY A 41 10.38 -9.90 14.01
CA GLY A 41 11.24 -10.61 14.95
C GLY A 41 10.48 -11.62 15.82
N ARG A 42 9.29 -11.24 16.34
CA ARG A 42 8.44 -12.18 17.08
C ARG A 42 7.97 -13.35 16.20
N ILE A 43 7.61 -13.08 14.95
CA ILE A 43 7.23 -14.13 14.00
C ILE A 43 8.41 -15.07 13.74
N ALA A 44 9.59 -14.54 13.44
CA ALA A 44 10.81 -15.33 13.19
C ALA A 44 11.15 -16.23 14.37
N LEU A 45 11.15 -15.69 15.60
CA LEU A 45 11.41 -16.47 16.81
C LEU A 45 10.39 -17.61 17.00
N SER A 46 9.10 -17.38 16.72
CA SER A 46 8.09 -18.44 16.82
C SER A 46 8.29 -19.58 15.82
N LYS A 47 9.12 -19.38 14.80
CA LYS A 47 9.53 -20.37 13.81
C LYS A 47 10.97 -20.87 13.99
N ASN A 48 11.61 -20.56 15.12
CA ASN A 48 13.02 -20.88 15.39
C ASN A 48 13.98 -20.32 14.33
N ILE A 49 13.64 -19.16 13.76
CA ILE A 49 14.48 -18.42 12.81
C ILE A 49 15.14 -17.26 13.56
N ASP A 50 16.44 -17.07 13.34
CA ASP A 50 17.17 -15.92 13.89
C ASP A 50 16.68 -14.60 13.26
N PRO A 51 16.09 -13.68 14.05
CA PRO A 51 15.61 -12.40 13.54
C PRO A 51 16.71 -11.52 12.97
N GLN A 52 17.94 -11.62 13.48
CA GLN A 52 19.05 -10.78 13.00
C GLN A 52 19.44 -11.17 11.57
N SER A 53 19.57 -12.47 11.31
CA SER A 53 19.80 -12.98 9.96
C SER A 53 18.72 -12.54 8.95
N VAL A 54 17.44 -12.50 9.37
CA VAL A 54 16.34 -11.99 8.53
C VAL A 54 16.47 -10.48 8.29
N ALA A 55 16.80 -9.71 9.33
CA ALA A 55 16.99 -8.27 9.23
C ALA A 55 18.17 -7.92 8.30
N ASP A 56 19.29 -8.61 8.41
CA ASP A 56 20.48 -8.39 7.57
C ASP A 56 20.16 -8.58 6.08
N LEU A 57 19.44 -9.66 5.74
CA LEU A 57 19.00 -9.91 4.36
C LEU A 57 18.01 -8.86 3.86
N PHE A 58 17.07 -8.42 4.71
CA PHE A 58 16.11 -7.38 4.36
C PHE A 58 16.81 -6.03 4.10
N LEU A 59 17.77 -5.66 4.94
CA LEU A 59 18.53 -4.40 4.87
C LEU A 59 19.53 -4.36 3.72
N ALA A 60 19.96 -5.52 3.20
CA ALA A 60 20.87 -5.60 2.06
C ALA A 60 20.24 -5.07 0.75
N ASP A 61 18.91 -5.01 0.66
CA ASP A 61 18.22 -4.44 -0.50
C ASP A 61 18.03 -2.92 -0.37
N THR A 62 18.88 -2.18 -1.06
CA THR A 62 18.78 -0.72 -1.19
C THR A 62 18.10 -0.27 -2.49
N LYS A 63 17.54 -1.20 -3.27
CA LYS A 63 16.77 -0.89 -4.49
C LYS A 63 15.28 -0.78 -4.21
N LEU A 64 14.72 -1.66 -3.38
CA LEU A 64 13.31 -1.62 -3.00
C LEU A 64 13.14 -1.36 -1.50
N ASN A 65 13.65 -2.25 -0.64
CA ASN A 65 13.38 -2.21 0.80
C ASN A 65 13.86 -0.93 1.50
N ILE A 66 15.13 -0.55 1.29
CA ILE A 66 15.73 0.67 1.86
C ILE A 66 15.95 1.69 0.74
N SER A 67 14.85 2.21 0.20
CA SER A 67 14.87 3.11 -0.96
C SER A 67 13.67 4.07 -0.97
N PRO A 68 13.64 5.04 -1.91
CA PRO A 68 12.46 5.88 -2.14
C PRO A 68 11.25 5.14 -2.77
N TYR A 69 11.41 3.89 -3.20
CA TYR A 69 10.30 3.10 -3.74
C TYR A 69 9.25 2.83 -2.67
N TYR A 70 7.98 2.70 -3.08
CA TYR A 70 6.81 2.53 -2.21
C TYR A 70 6.48 3.69 -1.26
N LEU A 71 7.17 4.84 -1.39
CA LEU A 71 6.90 6.06 -0.60
C LEU A 71 6.17 7.16 -1.39
N ARG A 72 5.61 6.83 -2.57
CA ARG A 72 4.83 7.76 -3.38
C ARG A 72 3.33 7.61 -3.06
N PRO A 73 2.64 8.68 -2.64
CA PRO A 73 1.19 8.64 -2.47
C PRO A 73 0.49 8.25 -3.78
N GLY A 74 -0.52 7.39 -3.70
CA GLY A 74 -1.22 6.85 -4.86
C GLY A 74 -2.49 6.09 -4.49
N GLY A 75 -2.91 5.16 -5.34
CA GLY A 75 -4.02 4.25 -5.07
C GLY A 75 -3.66 3.14 -4.06
N PRO A 76 -4.62 2.27 -3.70
CA PRO A 76 -4.34 1.09 -2.88
C PRO A 76 -3.34 0.17 -3.56
N PHE A 77 -2.53 -0.55 -2.78
CA PHE A 77 -1.69 -1.62 -3.34
C PHE A 77 -2.53 -2.85 -3.69
N GLY A 78 -2.07 -3.63 -4.65
CA GLY A 78 -2.70 -4.88 -5.07
C GLY A 78 -1.75 -5.81 -5.80
N GLY A 79 -2.28 -6.56 -6.75
CA GLY A 79 -1.53 -7.52 -7.56
C GLY A 79 -1.38 -8.89 -6.88
N SER A 80 -0.70 -9.82 -7.55
CA SER A 80 -0.65 -11.22 -7.10
C SER A 80 0.24 -11.47 -5.87
N CYS A 81 1.25 -10.62 -5.62
CA CYS A 81 2.24 -10.88 -4.56
C CYS A 81 1.89 -10.21 -3.23
N LEU A 82 1.71 -8.88 -3.19
CA LEU A 82 1.62 -8.15 -1.91
C LEU A 82 0.44 -8.60 -1.03
N PRO A 83 -0.81 -8.69 -1.53
CA PRO A 83 -1.93 -9.14 -0.72
C PRO A 83 -1.77 -10.59 -0.25
N LYS A 84 -1.25 -11.45 -1.13
CA LYS A 84 -1.02 -12.88 -0.85
C LYS A 84 0.04 -13.08 0.23
N ASP A 85 1.19 -12.46 0.09
CA ASP A 85 2.33 -12.65 1.00
C ASP A 85 2.07 -11.98 2.35
N LEU A 86 1.41 -10.82 2.37
CA LEU A 86 0.92 -10.22 3.61
C LEU A 86 -0.10 -11.14 4.29
N GLY A 87 -1.07 -11.68 3.54
CA GLY A 87 -2.06 -12.63 4.07
C GLY A 87 -1.41 -13.89 4.65
N ALA A 88 -0.38 -14.42 4.00
CA ALA A 88 0.40 -15.55 4.50
C ALA A 88 1.12 -15.22 5.82
N MET A 89 1.75 -14.04 5.92
CA MET A 89 2.40 -13.59 7.16
C MET A 89 1.39 -13.41 8.30
N LEU A 90 0.21 -12.87 8.03
CA LEU A 90 -0.86 -12.75 9.02
C LEU A 90 -1.37 -14.12 9.48
N ALA A 91 -1.50 -15.08 8.57
CA ALA A 91 -1.86 -16.46 8.91
C ALA A 91 -0.79 -17.12 9.80
N ILE A 92 0.49 -16.97 9.44
CA ILE A 92 1.62 -17.47 10.23
C ILE A 92 1.62 -16.89 11.64
N ALA A 93 1.38 -15.58 11.79
CA ALA A 93 1.32 -14.92 13.08
C ALA A 93 0.15 -15.42 13.93
N ARG A 94 -1.04 -15.58 13.31
CA ARG A 94 -2.23 -16.12 13.97
C ARG A 94 -2.02 -17.55 14.46
N ASP A 95 -1.44 -18.42 13.64
CA ASP A 95 -1.17 -19.82 14.01
C ASP A 95 -0.16 -19.92 15.16
N ALA A 96 0.67 -18.89 15.34
CA ALA A 96 1.60 -18.74 16.46
C ALA A 96 1.02 -17.96 17.66
N ASN A 97 -0.28 -17.60 17.65
CA ASN A 97 -0.93 -16.74 18.65
C ASN A 97 -0.21 -15.39 18.89
N LEU A 98 0.35 -14.80 17.84
CA LEU A 98 1.05 -13.51 17.90
C LEU A 98 0.16 -12.37 17.42
N SER A 99 0.16 -11.27 18.19
CA SER A 99 -0.44 -10.01 17.77
C SER A 99 0.53 -9.20 16.89
N VAL A 100 0.05 -8.85 15.70
CA VAL A 100 0.79 -8.11 14.65
C VAL A 100 -0.03 -6.92 14.13
N PRO A 101 -0.30 -5.91 14.96
CA PRO A 101 -1.15 -4.78 14.60
C PRO A 101 -0.63 -3.94 13.43
N VAL A 102 0.69 -3.82 13.23
CA VAL A 102 1.25 -3.09 12.07
C VAL A 102 0.95 -3.84 10.78
N LEU A 103 1.22 -5.14 10.72
CA LEU A 103 0.93 -5.95 9.53
C LEU A 103 -0.59 -6.01 9.24
N ASN A 104 -1.42 -6.16 10.28
CA ASN A 104 -2.87 -6.11 10.11
C ASN A 104 -3.34 -4.73 9.64
N GLY A 105 -2.79 -3.67 10.24
CA GLY A 105 -3.09 -2.29 9.90
C GLY A 105 -2.74 -1.93 8.46
N ALA A 106 -1.70 -2.53 7.87
CA ALA A 106 -1.39 -2.35 6.46
C ALA A 106 -2.53 -2.85 5.54
N ARG A 107 -3.09 -4.03 5.84
CA ARG A 107 -4.25 -4.57 5.09
C ARG A 107 -5.50 -3.72 5.30
N GLU A 108 -5.79 -3.35 6.55
CA GLU A 108 -6.97 -2.54 6.89
C GLU A 108 -6.89 -1.14 6.28
N SER A 109 -5.73 -0.47 6.39
CA SER A 109 -5.49 0.85 5.82
C SER A 109 -5.66 0.84 4.29
N ASN A 110 -5.24 -0.23 3.60
CA ASN A 110 -5.42 -0.37 2.15
C ASN A 110 -6.92 -0.42 1.76
N ALA A 111 -7.72 -1.20 2.49
CA ALA A 111 -9.17 -1.28 2.28
C ALA A 111 -9.90 0.03 2.63
N MET A 112 -9.47 0.70 3.71
CA MET A 112 -9.97 2.03 4.06
C MET A 112 -9.66 3.08 2.99
N HIS A 113 -8.50 2.99 2.34
CA HIS A 113 -8.13 3.91 1.26
C HIS A 113 -9.00 3.71 0.02
N LEU A 114 -9.26 2.46 -0.37
CA LEU A 114 -10.22 2.14 -1.43
C LEU A 114 -11.62 2.69 -1.10
N SER A 115 -12.07 2.49 0.14
CA SER A 115 -13.35 3.02 0.63
C SER A 115 -13.38 4.55 0.59
N TRP A 116 -12.29 5.22 0.96
CA TRP A 116 -12.17 6.67 0.91
C TRP A 116 -12.29 7.20 -0.52
N ILE A 117 -11.66 6.53 -1.51
CA ILE A 117 -11.80 6.85 -2.95
C ILE A 117 -13.26 6.70 -3.38
N LEU A 118 -13.91 5.57 -3.06
CA LEU A 118 -15.31 5.34 -3.40
C LEU A 118 -16.22 6.42 -2.83
N GLN A 119 -16.01 6.82 -1.56
CA GLN A 119 -16.80 7.88 -0.93
C GLN A 119 -16.55 9.25 -1.57
N ALA A 120 -15.33 9.52 -2.04
CA ALA A 120 -15.04 10.74 -2.79
C ALA A 120 -15.82 10.79 -4.12
N ILE A 121 -15.89 9.66 -4.84
CA ILE A 121 -16.70 9.53 -6.07
C ILE A 121 -18.17 9.78 -5.75
N LYS A 122 -18.73 9.09 -4.74
CA LYS A 122 -20.14 9.23 -4.31
C LYS A 122 -20.52 10.67 -3.96
N ARG A 123 -19.63 11.44 -3.32
CA ARG A 123 -19.86 12.86 -3.02
C ARG A 123 -19.85 13.74 -4.26
N ARG A 124 -19.07 13.38 -5.29
CA ARG A 124 -18.89 14.19 -6.49
C ARG A 124 -19.93 13.90 -7.57
N ALA A 125 -20.35 12.65 -7.68
CA ALA A 125 -21.34 12.15 -8.62
C ALA A 125 -22.26 11.16 -7.88
N PRO A 126 -23.54 11.50 -7.64
CA PRO A 126 -24.50 10.53 -7.10
C PRO A 126 -24.95 9.54 -8.18
N ALA A 127 -25.29 8.32 -7.79
CA ALA A 127 -25.86 7.32 -8.70
C ALA A 127 -27.22 7.80 -9.28
N PRO A 128 -27.56 7.45 -10.54
CA PRO A 128 -26.82 6.61 -11.48
C PRO A 128 -25.82 7.40 -12.35
N GLY A 129 -25.16 8.43 -11.80
CA GLY A 129 -24.25 9.30 -12.54
C GLY A 129 -23.10 8.55 -13.24
N PRO A 130 -22.57 9.12 -14.34
CA PRO A 130 -21.53 8.48 -15.14
C PRO A 130 -20.18 8.50 -14.43
N VAL A 131 -19.45 7.39 -14.53
CA VAL A 131 -18.07 7.26 -14.04
C VAL A 131 -17.22 6.63 -15.12
N LEU A 132 -16.11 7.28 -15.48
CA LEU A 132 -15.07 6.71 -16.32
C LEU A 132 -13.90 6.28 -15.44
N LEU A 133 -13.64 4.97 -15.41
CA LEU A 133 -12.47 4.38 -14.75
C LEU A 133 -11.36 4.17 -15.79
N LEU A 134 -10.23 4.86 -15.60
CA LEU A 134 -9.04 4.72 -16.43
C LEU A 134 -8.05 3.77 -15.74
N GLY A 135 -7.94 2.55 -16.27
CA GLY A 135 -7.19 1.43 -15.70
C GLY A 135 -8.10 0.45 -14.96
N LEU A 136 -7.76 -0.83 -15.07
CA LEU A 136 -8.40 -1.94 -14.36
C LEU A 136 -7.38 -2.96 -13.87
N SER A 137 -6.26 -3.11 -14.57
CA SER A 137 -5.05 -3.79 -14.10
C SER A 137 -4.48 -3.17 -12.82
N PHE A 138 -3.74 -3.96 -12.02
CA PHE A 138 -3.22 -3.47 -10.74
C PHE A 138 -2.06 -2.46 -10.89
N LYS A 139 -1.42 -2.42 -12.06
CA LYS A 139 -0.36 -1.46 -12.43
C LYS A 139 -0.29 -1.34 -13.95
N ALA A 140 0.28 -0.23 -14.43
CA ALA A 140 0.53 -0.04 -15.86
C ALA A 140 1.49 -1.08 -16.45
N GLY A 141 1.27 -1.43 -17.72
CA GLY A 141 2.11 -2.33 -18.50
C GLY A 141 1.88 -3.82 -18.23
N THR A 142 0.70 -4.20 -17.72
CA THR A 142 0.31 -5.60 -17.51
C THR A 142 -1.21 -5.77 -17.61
N ASP A 143 -1.64 -6.94 -18.04
CA ASP A 143 -3.05 -7.37 -18.10
C ASP A 143 -3.51 -8.15 -16.85
N ASP A 144 -2.66 -8.27 -15.81
CA ASP A 144 -2.97 -9.04 -14.60
C ASP A 144 -4.01 -8.33 -13.74
N LEU A 145 -5.20 -8.92 -13.65
CA LEU A 145 -6.32 -8.41 -12.85
C LEU A 145 -6.36 -8.96 -11.42
N ARG A 146 -5.51 -9.93 -11.06
CA ARG A 146 -5.59 -10.61 -9.76
C ARG A 146 -5.30 -9.66 -8.61
N ASN A 147 -6.22 -9.57 -7.66
CA ASN A 147 -6.21 -8.64 -6.54
C ASN A 147 -6.00 -7.19 -6.98
N SER A 148 -6.58 -6.81 -8.14
CA SER A 148 -6.57 -5.41 -8.57
C SER A 148 -7.56 -4.61 -7.72
N PRO A 149 -7.13 -3.55 -7.01
CA PRO A 149 -8.05 -2.69 -6.26
C PRO A 149 -8.97 -1.89 -7.18
N LEU A 150 -8.60 -1.71 -8.45
CA LEU A 150 -9.44 -1.04 -9.45
C LEU A 150 -10.58 -1.94 -9.92
N LEU A 151 -10.37 -3.27 -9.91
CA LEU A 151 -11.43 -4.23 -10.15
C LEU A 151 -12.43 -4.22 -8.98
N ASP A 152 -11.95 -4.23 -7.73
CA ASP A 152 -12.82 -4.09 -6.55
C ASP A 152 -13.62 -2.78 -6.60
N LEU A 153 -12.98 -1.67 -7.01
CA LEU A 153 -13.65 -0.39 -7.17
C LEU A 153 -14.76 -0.45 -8.23
N ALA A 154 -14.47 -1.06 -9.38
CA ALA A 154 -15.42 -1.22 -10.47
C ALA A 154 -16.65 -2.03 -10.04
N GLU A 155 -16.45 -3.14 -9.34
CA GLU A 155 -17.52 -3.97 -8.78
C GLU A 155 -18.41 -3.15 -7.82
N LEU A 156 -17.80 -2.44 -6.86
CA LEU A 156 -18.53 -1.61 -5.90
C LEU A 156 -19.31 -0.46 -6.55
N LEU A 157 -18.82 0.09 -7.67
CA LEU A 157 -19.52 1.11 -8.45
C LEU A 157 -20.71 0.51 -9.22
N LEU A 158 -20.54 -0.65 -9.84
CA LEU A 158 -21.62 -1.35 -10.54
C LEU A 158 -22.73 -1.76 -9.56
N GLU A 159 -22.38 -2.35 -8.42
CA GLU A 159 -23.31 -2.68 -7.33
C GLU A 159 -24.02 -1.43 -6.78
N GLY A 160 -23.32 -0.30 -6.76
CA GLY A 160 -23.85 1.00 -6.39
C GLY A 160 -24.79 1.64 -7.43
N GLY A 161 -25.01 1.00 -8.58
CA GLY A 161 -25.90 1.47 -9.64
C GLY A 161 -25.34 2.61 -10.50
N TYR A 162 -24.02 2.75 -10.58
CA TYR A 162 -23.37 3.75 -11.42
C TYR A 162 -23.34 3.34 -12.90
N ASP A 163 -23.43 4.32 -13.79
CA ASP A 163 -23.13 4.14 -15.22
C ASP A 163 -21.60 4.12 -15.42
N LEU A 164 -21.00 2.95 -15.25
CA LEU A 164 -19.56 2.74 -15.26
C LEU A 164 -19.06 2.42 -16.68
N THR A 165 -18.14 3.24 -17.17
CA THR A 165 -17.30 2.95 -18.34
C THR A 165 -15.86 2.68 -17.87
N VAL A 166 -15.22 1.66 -18.42
CA VAL A 166 -13.82 1.30 -18.10
C VAL A 166 -12.96 1.39 -19.36
N HIS A 167 -11.77 1.95 -19.23
CA HIS A 167 -10.75 1.91 -20.28
C HIS A 167 -9.40 1.53 -19.68
N ASP A 168 -8.84 0.40 -20.13
CA ASP A 168 -7.47 0.00 -19.81
C ASP A 168 -6.77 -0.42 -21.13
N PRO A 169 -5.70 0.28 -21.54
CA PRO A 169 -5.03 0.01 -22.82
C PRO A 169 -4.22 -1.30 -22.81
N ASP A 170 -3.89 -1.83 -21.63
CA ASP A 170 -3.05 -3.03 -21.50
C ASP A 170 -3.87 -4.32 -21.44
N LEU A 171 -5.21 -4.24 -21.29
CA LEU A 171 -6.09 -5.39 -21.27
C LEU A 171 -6.42 -5.90 -22.68
N ASP A 172 -6.31 -7.22 -22.84
CA ASP A 172 -6.91 -7.97 -23.95
C ASP A 172 -8.23 -8.60 -23.47
N PRO A 173 -9.41 -8.10 -23.90
CA PRO A 173 -10.71 -8.63 -23.51
C PRO A 173 -10.91 -10.12 -23.84
N SER A 174 -10.13 -10.67 -24.77
CA SER A 174 -10.21 -12.08 -25.17
C SER A 174 -9.44 -13.03 -24.23
N ARG A 175 -8.67 -12.50 -23.28
CA ARG A 175 -7.77 -13.25 -22.40
C ARG A 175 -7.91 -12.92 -20.91
N LEU A 176 -9.06 -12.39 -20.51
CA LEU A 176 -9.30 -12.00 -19.12
C LEU A 176 -9.15 -13.20 -18.17
N ILE A 177 -8.13 -13.16 -17.32
CA ILE A 177 -7.91 -14.11 -16.23
C ILE A 177 -7.67 -13.31 -14.95
N GLY A 178 -8.54 -13.50 -13.96
CA GLY A 178 -8.43 -12.85 -12.67
C GLY A 178 -9.76 -12.88 -11.94
N VAL A 179 -9.74 -13.32 -10.69
CA VAL A 179 -10.83 -13.15 -9.73
C VAL A 179 -10.22 -12.59 -8.47
N ASN A 180 -10.88 -11.61 -7.86
CA ASN A 180 -10.57 -11.24 -6.50
C ASN A 180 -11.29 -12.26 -5.61
N PHE A 181 -10.55 -13.01 -4.80
CA PHE A 181 -11.20 -13.84 -3.79
C PHE A 181 -11.79 -12.89 -2.74
N ALA A 182 -13.06 -13.07 -2.41
CA ALA A 182 -13.72 -12.27 -1.38
C ALA A 182 -12.86 -12.27 -0.10
N LEU A 183 -12.59 -11.06 0.41
CA LEU A 183 -11.76 -10.78 1.60
C LEU A 183 -12.24 -11.49 2.87
#